data_AF-A0A2R3Z9V8-F1
#
_entry.id   AF-A0A2R3Z9V8-F1
#
_cell.length_a   1.000
_cell.length_b   1.000
_cell.length_c   1.000
_cell.angle_alpha   90.00
_cell.angle_beta   90.00
_cell.angle_gamma   90.00
#
_symmetry.space_group_name_H-M   'P 1'
#
loop_
_entity.id
_entity.type
_entity.pdbx_description
1 polymer ?
#
loop_
_entity_poly.entity_id
_entity_poly.type
_entity_poly.pdbx_seq_one_letter_code
_entity_poly.pdbx_strand_id
1 'polypeptide(L)'
;MKNQLICLPENDQHKRFILAKKGKKNLLVIGLNPSTANEKALDSTSKNINQIALNNGFDGWLLVNLYPQRSSKPVDLDITEDKTLFWQNIHWIKHILDRDQFQIHEAWLCWGDGVDTMGRYYLKQAAGYLYRELKDFKFSYNVIGTTRSGNPCHPSPQSVNCHIGPVDKVKFEKFDFQNYVKSVKLEPEIKLNGLEFK
;
A
#
# COMPACT_ATOMS: atom_id res chain seq x y z
N MET A 1 -19.69 -18.14 4.46
CA MET A 1 -18.25 -18.41 4.69
C MET A 1 -17.71 -17.26 5.53
N LYS A 2 -17.03 -17.52 6.66
CA LYS A 2 -16.35 -16.45 7.40
C LYS A 2 -15.30 -15.83 6.46
N ASN A 3 -15.36 -14.53 6.18
CA ASN A 3 -14.33 -13.86 5.37
C ASN A 3 -13.01 -13.91 6.15
N GLN A 4 -12.15 -14.86 5.78
CA GLN A 4 -10.83 -15.02 6.37
C GLN A 4 -9.90 -13.93 5.84
N LEU A 5 -9.14 -13.31 6.74
CA LEU A 5 -8.05 -12.43 6.36
C LEU A 5 -6.85 -13.27 5.93
N ILE A 6 -6.18 -12.84 4.88
CA ILE A 6 -4.95 -13.45 4.37
C ILE A 6 -3.80 -12.51 4.76
N CYS A 7 -2.75 -13.02 5.40
CA CYS A 7 -1.56 -12.25 5.75
C CYS A 7 -0.32 -12.97 5.23
N LEU A 8 0.62 -12.23 4.64
CA LEU A 8 1.89 -12.78 4.19
C LEU A 8 3.06 -11.93 4.68
N PRO A 9 4.02 -12.51 5.40
CA PRO A 9 3.90 -13.77 6.15
C PRO A 9 2.83 -13.72 7.25
N GLU A 10 2.33 -14.90 7.67
CA GLU A 10 1.50 -15.03 8.87
C GLU A 10 2.38 -14.97 10.13
N ASN A 11 1.83 -14.46 11.23
CA ASN A 11 2.49 -14.38 12.56
C ASN A 11 3.88 -13.70 12.62
N ASP A 12 4.29 -12.94 11.59
CA ASP A 12 5.52 -12.15 11.62
C ASP A 12 5.27 -10.75 12.22
N GLN A 13 6.10 -10.37 13.18
CA GLN A 13 6.00 -9.09 13.89
C GLN A 13 6.90 -7.99 13.32
N HIS A 14 7.83 -8.33 12.43
CA HIS A 14 8.83 -7.42 11.87
C HIS A 14 8.50 -6.97 10.45
N LYS A 15 7.80 -7.81 9.67
CA LYS A 15 7.44 -7.50 8.29
C LYS A 15 6.07 -8.01 7.90
N ARG A 16 5.51 -7.39 6.86
CA ARG A 16 4.31 -7.85 6.17
C ARG A 16 4.29 -7.34 4.75
N PHE A 17 4.30 -8.26 3.80
CA PHE A 17 4.16 -7.96 2.38
C PHE A 17 2.69 -7.69 2.05
N ILE A 18 1.79 -8.54 2.54
CA ILE A 18 0.39 -8.56 2.13
C ILE A 18 -0.54 -8.67 3.34
N LEU A 19 -1.64 -7.91 3.31
CA LEU A 19 -2.86 -8.23 4.02
C LEU A 19 -4.02 -8.19 3.03
N ALA A 20 -4.92 -9.16 3.05
CA ALA A 20 -6.04 -9.17 2.12
C ALA A 20 -7.32 -9.70 2.75
N LYS A 21 -8.44 -9.26 2.19
CA LYS A 21 -9.76 -9.84 2.38
C LYS A 21 -10.34 -10.11 0.99
N LYS A 22 -10.49 -11.38 0.61
CA LYS A 22 -11.00 -11.73 -0.71
C LYS A 22 -12.50 -11.48 -0.81
N GLY A 23 -12.91 -10.77 -1.86
CA GLY A 23 -14.29 -10.53 -2.28
C GLY A 23 -14.48 -10.84 -3.77
N LYS A 24 -15.65 -10.49 -4.31
CA LYS A 24 -15.95 -10.58 -5.75
C LYS A 24 -15.39 -9.40 -6.53
N LYS A 25 -15.37 -8.20 -5.94
CA LYS A 25 -14.79 -6.99 -6.51
C LYS A 25 -13.74 -6.45 -5.54
N ASN A 26 -12.47 -6.65 -5.89
CA ASN A 26 -11.35 -6.33 -5.00
C ASN A 26 -10.67 -5.01 -5.38
N LEU A 27 -10.23 -4.28 -4.36
CA LEU A 27 -9.46 -3.04 -4.48
C LEU A 27 -7.99 -3.29 -4.12
N LEU A 28 -7.03 -2.82 -4.93
CA LEU A 28 -5.65 -2.70 -4.47
C LEU A 28 -5.53 -1.47 -3.57
N VAL A 29 -4.93 -1.60 -2.39
CA VAL A 29 -4.68 -0.49 -1.47
C VAL A 29 -3.19 -0.40 -1.21
N ILE A 30 -2.59 0.78 -1.42
CA ILE A 30 -1.15 1.02 -1.32
C ILE A 30 -0.89 2.01 -0.18
N GLY A 31 -0.48 1.48 0.97
CA GLY A 31 -0.10 2.24 2.16
C GLY A 31 1.41 2.52 2.24
N LEU A 32 1.83 3.20 3.31
CA LEU A 32 3.25 3.52 3.55
C LEU A 32 4.02 2.30 4.06
N ASN A 33 3.62 1.80 5.22
CA ASN A 33 4.21 0.63 5.88
C ASN A 33 3.14 -0.09 6.72
N PRO A 34 3.27 -1.41 6.94
CA PRO A 34 2.41 -2.15 7.85
C PRO A 34 2.46 -1.65 9.29
N SER A 35 1.34 -1.72 9.99
CA SER A 35 1.26 -1.54 11.44
C SER A 35 0.92 -2.89 12.11
N THR A 36 -0.14 -2.96 12.92
CA THR A 36 -0.44 -4.13 13.77
C THR A 36 -1.40 -5.14 13.15
N ALA A 37 -2.11 -4.80 12.06
CA ALA A 37 -3.05 -5.74 11.43
C ALA A 37 -2.38 -7.02 10.89
N ASN A 38 -3.06 -8.16 11.03
CA ASN A 38 -2.60 -9.49 10.65
C ASN A 38 -3.79 -10.40 10.23
N GLU A 39 -3.55 -11.70 10.06
CA GLU A 39 -4.56 -12.69 9.66
C GLU A 39 -5.68 -12.90 10.70
N LYS A 40 -5.47 -12.46 11.94
CA LYS A 40 -6.42 -12.61 13.05
C LYS A 40 -7.23 -11.34 13.31
N ALA A 41 -6.63 -10.16 13.10
CA ALA A 41 -7.25 -8.89 13.46
C ALA A 41 -6.85 -7.72 12.56
N LEU A 42 -7.81 -6.83 12.32
CA LEU A 42 -7.59 -5.51 11.72
C LEU A 42 -7.22 -4.48 12.79
N ASP A 43 -6.28 -3.60 12.46
CA ASP A 43 -5.99 -2.37 13.20
C ASP A 43 -6.95 -1.23 12.80
N SER A 44 -6.82 -0.06 13.41
CA SER A 44 -7.73 1.07 13.15
C SER A 44 -7.69 1.56 11.70
N THR A 45 -6.50 1.63 11.10
CA THR A 45 -6.33 2.01 9.69
C THR A 45 -6.97 1.00 8.74
N SER A 46 -6.72 -0.30 8.96
CA SER A 46 -7.28 -1.36 8.11
C SER A 46 -8.79 -1.57 8.31
N LYS A 47 -9.34 -1.24 9.48
CA LYS A 47 -10.80 -1.11 9.68
C LYS A 47 -11.39 0.01 8.81
N ASN A 48 -10.75 1.19 8.79
CA ASN A 48 -11.15 2.27 7.90
C ASN A 48 -11.05 1.86 6.44
N ILE A 49 -9.96 1.20 6.03
CA ILE A 49 -9.81 0.67 4.67
C ILE A 49 -10.97 -0.25 4.30
N ASN A 50 -11.30 -1.22 5.18
CA ASN A 50 -12.42 -2.14 4.93
C ASN A 50 -13.76 -1.40 4.78
N GLN A 51 -14.01 -0.39 5.60
CA GLN A 51 -15.26 0.38 5.54
C GLN A 51 -15.32 1.26 4.27
N ILE A 52 -14.25 2.00 3.97
CA ILE A 52 -14.17 2.88 2.80
C ILE A 52 -14.28 2.07 1.51
N ALA A 53 -13.60 0.91 1.42
CA ALA A 53 -13.71 0.00 0.28
C ALA A 53 -15.16 -0.43 0.06
N LEU A 54 -15.85 -0.88 1.12
CA LEU A 54 -17.25 -1.29 1.07
C LEU A 54 -18.17 -0.16 0.59
N ASN A 55 -17.99 1.06 1.11
CA ASN A 55 -18.80 2.23 0.74
C ASN A 55 -18.57 2.72 -0.70
N ASN A 56 -17.47 2.28 -1.32
CA ASN A 56 -17.13 2.54 -2.71
C ASN A 56 -17.38 1.30 -3.60
N GLY A 57 -18.12 0.31 -3.10
CA GLY A 57 -18.61 -0.83 -3.88
C GLY A 57 -17.63 -2.00 -4.00
N PHE A 58 -16.58 -2.05 -3.17
CA PHE A 58 -15.62 -3.15 -3.13
C PHE A 58 -15.88 -4.02 -1.90
N ASP A 59 -16.13 -5.32 -2.12
CA ASP A 59 -16.38 -6.29 -1.05
C ASP A 59 -15.10 -7.03 -0.61
N GLY A 60 -13.99 -6.79 -1.31
CA GLY A 60 -12.66 -7.26 -0.95
C GLY A 60 -11.55 -6.25 -1.26
N TRP A 61 -10.35 -6.54 -0.76
CA TRP A 61 -9.19 -5.68 -0.91
C TRP A 61 -7.88 -6.44 -0.72
N LEU A 62 -6.82 -5.93 -1.35
CA LEU A 62 -5.43 -6.34 -1.22
C LEU A 62 -4.63 -5.13 -0.71
N LEU A 63 -4.25 -5.12 0.56
CA LEU A 63 -3.44 -4.08 1.17
C LEU A 63 -1.95 -4.45 1.08
N VAL A 64 -1.23 -3.64 0.32
CA VAL A 64 0.23 -3.67 0.16
C VAL A 64 0.81 -2.35 0.65
N ASN A 65 2.13 -2.26 0.78
CA ASN A 65 2.79 -1.08 1.29
C ASN A 65 4.01 -0.73 0.45
N LEU A 66 4.42 0.54 0.46
CA LEU A 66 5.66 0.98 -0.17
C LEU A 66 6.87 0.25 0.42
N TYR A 67 6.86 -0.01 1.73
CA TYR A 67 7.90 -0.77 2.41
C TYR A 67 7.30 -1.73 3.45
N PRO A 68 7.79 -2.98 3.57
CA PRO A 68 7.08 -4.03 4.31
C PRO A 68 7.44 -4.09 5.81
N GLN A 69 8.41 -3.31 6.30
CA GLN A 69 8.77 -3.30 7.73
C GLN A 69 7.57 -2.83 8.57
N ARG A 70 7.20 -3.64 9.56
CA ARG A 70 6.11 -3.34 10.50
C ARG A 70 6.56 -2.26 11.47
N SER A 71 5.78 -1.18 11.54
CA SER A 71 5.89 -0.18 12.59
C SER A 71 4.57 0.59 12.73
N SER A 72 4.18 0.88 13.97
CA SER A 72 3.03 1.76 14.25
C SER A 72 3.33 3.23 14.01
N LYS A 73 4.62 3.60 13.95
CA LYS A 73 5.10 4.95 13.69
C LYS A 73 6.17 4.92 12.59
N PRO A 74 5.94 5.61 11.45
CA PRO A 74 6.91 5.62 10.35
C PRO A 74 8.30 6.15 10.75
N VAL A 75 8.38 6.99 11.79
CA VAL A 75 9.63 7.51 12.35
C VAL A 75 10.49 6.43 13.02
N ASP A 76 9.97 5.23 13.24
CA ASP A 76 10.68 4.10 13.85
C ASP A 76 11.14 3.06 12.80
N LEU A 77 10.85 3.27 11.51
CA LEU A 77 11.40 2.42 10.44
C LEU A 77 12.93 2.59 10.36
N ASP A 78 13.64 1.72 9.65
CA ASP A 78 15.09 1.93 9.50
C ASP A 78 15.38 3.20 8.70
N ILE A 79 16.51 3.88 8.95
CA ILE A 79 16.87 5.11 8.22
C ILE A 79 17.21 4.78 6.76
N THR A 80 17.86 3.64 6.55
CA THR A 80 18.20 3.08 5.24
C THR A 80 17.40 1.82 4.99
N GLU A 81 16.96 1.59 3.76
CA GLU A 81 16.27 0.35 3.40
C GLU A 81 17.17 -0.87 3.52
N ASP A 82 16.59 -1.99 3.94
CA ASP A 82 17.09 -3.31 3.61
C ASP A 82 16.66 -3.62 2.17
N LYS A 83 17.63 -3.60 1.25
CA LYS A 83 17.39 -3.85 -0.18
C LYS A 83 16.80 -5.22 -0.46
N THR A 84 17.17 -6.24 0.32
CA THR A 84 16.61 -7.59 0.17
C THR A 84 15.13 -7.57 0.53
N LEU A 85 14.80 -6.93 1.65
CA LEU A 85 13.42 -6.80 2.12
C LEU A 85 12.56 -5.95 1.14
N PHE A 86 13.12 -4.88 0.60
CA PHE A 86 12.49 -4.06 -0.43
C PHE A 86 12.15 -4.87 -1.69
N TRP A 87 13.12 -5.60 -2.25
CA TRP A 87 12.88 -6.39 -3.46
C TRP A 87 11.95 -7.58 -3.23
N GLN A 88 11.97 -8.19 -2.04
CA GLN A 88 10.98 -9.20 -1.65
C GLN A 88 9.56 -8.61 -1.64
N ASN A 89 9.39 -7.37 -1.16
CA ASN A 89 8.10 -6.69 -1.17
C ASN A 89 7.57 -6.50 -2.60
N ILE A 90 8.41 -5.92 -3.47
CA ILE A 90 8.06 -5.72 -4.89
C ILE A 90 7.71 -7.05 -5.56
N HIS A 91 8.54 -8.08 -5.34
CA HIS A 91 8.32 -9.42 -5.86
C HIS A 91 6.93 -9.97 -5.47
N TRP A 92 6.59 -9.97 -4.17
CA TRP A 92 5.32 -10.53 -3.71
C TRP A 92 4.11 -9.75 -4.21
N ILE A 93 4.21 -8.42 -4.30
CA ILE A 93 3.14 -7.59 -4.86
C ILE A 93 2.89 -7.98 -6.31
N LYS A 94 3.94 -8.00 -7.14
CA LYS A 94 3.85 -8.37 -8.56
C LYS A 94 3.31 -9.78 -8.73
N HIS A 95 3.88 -10.73 -7.98
CA HIS A 95 3.54 -12.14 -8.05
C HIS A 95 2.05 -12.41 -7.78
N ILE A 96 1.44 -11.71 -6.82
CA ILE A 96 0.02 -11.89 -6.50
C ILE A 96 -0.88 -11.26 -7.56
N LEU A 97 -0.49 -10.11 -8.10
CA LEU A 97 -1.24 -9.43 -9.15
C LEU A 97 -1.19 -10.23 -10.48
N ASP A 98 -0.03 -10.79 -10.84
CA ASP A 98 0.16 -11.60 -12.05
C ASP A 98 -0.68 -12.90 -12.05
N ARG A 99 -0.96 -13.46 -10.87
CA ARG A 99 -1.80 -14.67 -10.75
C ARG A 99 -3.29 -14.39 -10.90
N ASP A 100 -3.69 -13.12 -11.01
CA ASP A 100 -5.08 -12.64 -11.14
C ASP A 100 -6.07 -13.28 -10.14
N GLN A 101 -5.61 -13.58 -8.93
CA GLN A 101 -6.45 -14.24 -7.92
C GLN A 101 -7.49 -13.30 -7.29
N PHE A 102 -7.31 -11.99 -7.49
CA PHE A 102 -8.12 -10.93 -6.90
C PHE A 102 -8.94 -10.14 -7.92
N GLN A 103 -8.77 -10.28 -9.24
CA GLN A 103 -9.56 -9.53 -10.25
C GLN A 103 -9.59 -8.02 -9.95
N ILE A 104 -8.40 -7.42 -9.83
CA ILE A 104 -8.23 -6.02 -9.44
C ILE A 104 -8.17 -5.16 -10.70
N HIS A 105 -8.95 -4.07 -10.72
CA HIS A 105 -8.91 -3.06 -11.80
C HIS A 105 -8.72 -1.63 -11.27
N GLU A 106 -8.86 -1.43 -9.96
CA GLU A 106 -8.73 -0.13 -9.31
C GLU A 106 -7.75 -0.21 -8.14
N ALA A 107 -6.99 0.87 -7.95
CA ALA A 107 -6.02 1.01 -6.89
C ALA A 107 -6.26 2.30 -6.11
N TRP A 108 -6.22 2.22 -4.79
CA TRP A 108 -6.29 3.34 -3.87
C TRP A 108 -4.92 3.58 -3.21
N LEU A 109 -4.38 4.78 -3.41
CA LEU A 109 -3.11 5.22 -2.84
C LEU A 109 -3.36 5.97 -1.52
N CYS A 110 -2.59 5.70 -0.46
CA CYS A 110 -2.88 6.26 0.87
C CYS A 110 -1.69 6.33 1.86
N TRP A 111 -0.48 6.64 1.40
CA TRP A 111 0.73 6.61 2.25
C TRP A 111 0.98 7.87 3.11
N GLY A 112 0.32 9.00 2.84
CA GLY A 112 0.47 10.24 3.62
C GLY A 112 1.84 10.91 3.54
N ASP A 113 2.03 11.98 4.32
CA ASP A 113 3.26 12.79 4.30
C ASP A 113 4.47 12.13 4.98
N GLY A 114 4.27 10.99 5.66
CA GLY A 114 5.37 10.20 6.21
C GLY A 114 6.39 9.75 5.16
N VAL A 115 5.98 9.70 3.89
CA VAL A 115 6.84 9.39 2.74
C VAL A 115 7.96 10.42 2.53
N ASP A 116 7.72 11.69 2.91
CA ASP A 116 8.68 12.79 2.71
C ASP A 116 9.31 13.27 4.03
N THR A 117 8.58 13.17 5.14
CA THR A 117 8.87 13.94 6.36
C THR A 117 9.74 13.25 7.40
N MET A 118 10.22 12.02 7.13
CA MET A 118 10.84 11.16 8.15
C MET A 118 12.32 10.82 7.88
N GLY A 119 13.00 11.51 6.95
CA GLY A 119 14.41 11.23 6.63
C GLY A 119 14.65 9.87 5.98
N ARG A 120 13.60 9.24 5.45
CA ARG A 120 13.60 7.89 4.84
C ARG A 120 13.35 7.99 3.35
N TYR A 121 14.33 8.52 2.64
CA TYR A 121 14.23 8.86 1.21
C TYR A 121 13.82 7.66 0.35
N TYR A 122 14.16 6.43 0.77
CA TYR A 122 13.79 5.20 0.08
C TYR A 122 12.26 5.00 -0.02
N LEU A 123 11.44 5.56 0.88
CA LEU A 123 9.98 5.43 0.81
C LEU A 123 9.41 6.12 -0.42
N LYS A 124 9.92 7.31 -0.77
CA LYS A 124 9.50 8.01 -1.98
C LYS A 124 9.99 7.29 -3.23
N GLN A 125 11.22 6.75 -3.20
CA GLN A 125 11.74 5.91 -4.29
C GLN A 125 10.89 4.66 -4.50
N ALA A 126 10.46 4.00 -3.41
CA ALA A 126 9.60 2.83 -3.44
C ALA A 126 8.28 3.08 -4.19
N ALA A 127 7.69 4.28 -4.07
CA ALA A 127 6.51 4.64 -4.85
C ALA A 127 6.80 4.67 -6.37
N GLY A 128 7.96 5.19 -6.78
CA GLY A 128 8.36 5.21 -8.19
C GLY A 128 8.68 3.82 -8.74
N TYR A 129 9.37 2.98 -7.97
CA TYR A 129 9.59 1.57 -8.35
C TYR A 129 8.29 0.80 -8.46
N LEU A 130 7.40 0.95 -7.47
CA LEU A 130 6.11 0.27 -7.51
C LEU A 130 5.25 0.75 -8.69
N TYR A 131 5.24 2.05 -9.01
CA TYR A 131 4.58 2.53 -10.22
C TYR A 131 5.10 1.85 -11.49
N ARG A 132 6.42 1.67 -11.63
CA ARG A 132 7.03 1.00 -12.80
C ARG A 132 6.54 -0.44 -12.94
N GLU A 133 6.42 -1.16 -11.82
CA GLU A 133 5.94 -2.55 -11.81
C GLU A 133 4.42 -2.64 -12.06
N LEU A 134 3.66 -1.63 -11.63
CA LEU A 134 2.20 -1.64 -11.74
C LEU A 134 1.66 -1.07 -13.06
N LYS A 135 2.47 -0.35 -13.83
CA LYS A 135 2.02 0.38 -15.03
C LYS A 135 1.31 -0.52 -16.07
N ASP A 136 1.75 -1.77 -16.20
CA ASP A 136 1.27 -2.69 -17.22
C ASP A 136 -0.10 -3.31 -16.84
N PHE A 137 -0.49 -3.23 -15.56
CA PHE A 137 -1.81 -3.66 -15.08
C PHE A 137 -2.92 -2.64 -15.39
N LYS A 138 -2.57 -1.43 -15.85
CA LYS A 138 -3.53 -0.38 -16.29
C LYS A 138 -4.63 -0.07 -15.26
N PHE A 139 -4.29 -0.05 -13.96
CA PHE A 139 -5.26 0.28 -12.92
C PHE A 139 -5.77 1.72 -13.05
N SER A 140 -7.04 1.92 -12.68
CA SER A 140 -7.53 3.24 -12.31
C SER A 140 -7.02 3.59 -10.91
N TYR A 141 -6.19 4.63 -10.80
CA TYR A 141 -5.67 5.10 -9.51
C TYR A 141 -6.61 6.13 -8.88
N ASN A 142 -6.85 5.94 -7.59
CA ASN A 142 -7.75 6.73 -6.80
C ASN A 142 -7.09 7.15 -5.46
N VAL A 143 -7.59 8.22 -4.86
CA VAL A 143 -7.29 8.67 -3.49
C VAL A 143 -8.60 9.04 -2.77
N ILE A 144 -8.53 9.25 -1.46
CA ILE A 144 -9.64 9.83 -0.68
C ILE A 144 -9.49 11.34 -0.46
N GLY A 145 -8.45 11.92 -1.06
CA GLY A 145 -7.98 13.27 -0.85
C GLY A 145 -6.45 13.31 -0.84
N THR A 146 -5.88 14.51 -0.87
CA THR A 146 -4.43 14.74 -0.83
C THR A 146 -4.04 15.64 0.33
N THR A 147 -2.86 15.43 0.89
CA THR A 147 -2.26 16.33 1.88
C THR A 147 -1.88 17.67 1.24
N ARG A 148 -1.49 18.65 2.06
CA ARG A 148 -0.96 19.94 1.57
C ARG A 148 0.31 19.78 0.72
N SER A 149 1.07 18.72 0.96
CA SER A 149 2.28 18.37 0.21
C SER A 149 1.97 17.61 -1.10
N GLY A 150 0.69 17.38 -1.41
CA GLY A 150 0.25 16.66 -2.61
C GLY A 150 0.35 15.14 -2.50
N ASN A 151 0.58 14.58 -1.30
CA ASN A 151 0.64 13.14 -1.10
C ASN A 151 -0.77 12.55 -0.91
N PRO A 152 -1.03 11.31 -1.35
CA PRO A 152 -2.25 10.60 -1.03
C PRO A 152 -2.54 10.56 0.47
N CYS A 153 -3.73 10.99 0.88
CA CYS A 153 -4.09 11.09 2.30
C CYS A 153 -4.15 9.70 2.97
N HIS A 154 -3.64 9.61 4.20
CA HIS A 154 -3.58 8.36 4.96
C HIS A 154 -4.95 8.02 5.57
N PRO A 155 -5.38 6.74 5.64
CA PRO A 155 -6.74 6.41 6.11
C PRO A 155 -6.83 6.21 7.63
N SER A 156 -5.92 6.79 8.42
CA SER A 156 -6.00 6.70 9.88
C SER A 156 -7.25 7.42 10.39
N PRO A 157 -7.84 7.01 11.53
CA PRO A 157 -9.01 7.69 12.09
C PRO A 157 -8.80 9.20 12.25
N GLN A 158 -7.63 9.61 12.73
CA GLN A 158 -7.27 11.03 12.86
C GLN A 158 -7.31 11.75 11.51
N SER A 159 -6.69 11.18 10.48
CA SER A 159 -6.59 11.83 9.17
C SER A 159 -7.96 11.95 8.51
N VAL A 160 -8.74 10.87 8.51
CA VAL A 160 -10.09 10.82 7.95
C VAL A 160 -11.02 11.81 8.67
N ASN A 161 -11.09 11.75 10.00
CA ASN A 161 -12.01 12.59 10.77
C ASN A 161 -11.67 14.09 10.71
N CYS A 162 -10.38 14.45 10.64
CA CYS A 162 -9.97 15.85 10.65
C CYS A 162 -9.98 16.50 9.25
N HIS A 163 -9.74 15.74 8.18
CA HIS A 163 -9.45 16.33 6.86
C HIS A 163 -10.37 15.88 5.73
N ILE A 164 -11.05 14.74 5.86
CA ILE A 164 -11.86 14.17 4.78
C ILE A 164 -13.34 14.23 5.11
N GLY A 165 -13.74 13.67 6.26
CA GLY A 165 -15.13 13.61 6.71
C GLY A 165 -15.50 12.25 7.30
N PRO A 166 -16.80 12.01 7.56
CA PRO A 166 -17.27 10.74 8.11
C PRO A 166 -16.86 9.55 7.23
N VAL A 167 -16.26 8.52 7.85
CA VAL A 167 -15.71 7.34 7.15
C VAL A 167 -16.73 6.63 6.25
N ASP A 168 -18.01 6.66 6.63
CA ASP A 168 -19.15 6.09 5.90
C ASP A 168 -19.47 6.85 4.60
N LYS A 169 -19.04 8.10 4.49
CA LYS A 169 -19.32 9.01 3.37
C LYS A 169 -18.13 9.26 2.46
N VAL A 170 -16.95 8.75 2.80
CA VAL A 170 -15.72 8.93 2.01
C VAL A 170 -15.90 8.32 0.62
N LYS A 171 -15.58 9.10 -0.41
CA LYS A 171 -15.59 8.68 -1.82
C LYS A 171 -14.21 8.79 -2.45
N PHE A 172 -13.99 8.00 -3.49
CA PHE A 172 -12.76 8.04 -4.25
C PHE A 172 -12.74 9.17 -5.27
N GLU A 173 -11.58 9.82 -5.35
CA GLU A 173 -11.21 10.82 -6.35
C GLU A 173 -10.10 10.26 -7.24
N LYS A 174 -10.11 10.60 -8.54
CA LYS A 174 -9.07 10.12 -9.47
C LYS A 174 -7.72 10.74 -9.14
N PHE A 175 -6.66 9.94 -9.28
CA PHE A 175 -5.31 10.36 -8.99
C PHE A 175 -4.35 10.01 -10.13
N ASP A 176 -3.58 10.99 -10.59
CA ASP A 176 -2.56 10.77 -11.61
C ASP A 176 -1.25 10.26 -10.97
N PHE A 177 -1.16 8.94 -10.79
CA PHE A 177 0.01 8.33 -10.19
C PHE A 177 1.26 8.50 -11.06
N GLN A 178 1.10 8.53 -12.39
CA GLN A 178 2.21 8.76 -13.30
C GLN A 178 2.82 10.14 -13.04
N ASN A 179 1.99 11.18 -13.03
CA ASN A 179 2.46 12.53 -12.78
C ASN A 179 3.06 12.69 -11.37
N TYR A 180 2.48 12.03 -10.38
CA TYR A 180 3.03 12.04 -9.02
C TYR A 180 4.47 11.50 -8.96
N VAL A 181 4.79 10.42 -9.69
CA VAL A 181 6.14 9.82 -9.64
C VAL A 181 7.13 10.41 -10.63
N LYS A 182 6.72 11.26 -11.59
CA LYS A 182 7.64 11.87 -12.58
C LYS A 182 8.80 12.64 -11.94
N SER A 183 8.57 13.26 -10.78
CA SER A 183 9.59 14.03 -10.05
C SER A 183 10.46 13.16 -9.14
N VAL A 184 10.14 11.88 -8.96
CA VAL A 184 10.87 10.98 -8.09
C VAL A 184 12.15 10.54 -8.78
N LYS A 185 13.29 10.95 -8.22
CA LYS A 185 14.60 10.45 -8.63
C LYS A 185 14.78 9.04 -8.09
N LEU A 186 14.92 8.08 -8.99
CA LEU A 186 15.14 6.67 -8.63
C LEU A 186 16.62 6.34 -8.75
N GLU A 187 17.17 5.72 -7.71
CA GLU A 187 18.45 5.03 -7.79
C GLU A 187 18.39 3.93 -8.86
N PRO A 188 19.54 3.52 -9.42
CA PRO A 188 19.58 2.36 -10.30
C PRO A 188 19.31 1.07 -9.51
N GLU A 189 18.56 0.15 -10.13
CA GLU A 189 18.37 -1.19 -9.58
C GLU A 189 19.72 -1.90 -9.50
N ILE A 190 20.11 -2.33 -8.30
CA ILE A 190 21.27 -3.21 -8.15
C ILE A 190 20.86 -4.58 -8.66
N LYS A 191 21.14 -4.85 -9.94
CA LYS A 191 21.04 -6.19 -10.51
C LYS A 191 22.25 -6.99 -10.04
N LEU A 192 22.04 -7.87 -9.06
CA LEU A 192 22.97 -8.96 -8.79
C LEU A 192 22.86 -9.94 -9.97
N ASN A 193 23.88 -9.96 -10.82
CA ASN A 193 23.99 -10.86 -11.97
C ASN A 193 23.67 -12.31 -11.58
N GLY A 194 22.48 -12.80 -11.96
CA GLY A 194 22.19 -14.24 -12.06
C GLY A 194 21.56 -14.96 -10.87
N LEU A 195 21.03 -14.27 -9.86
CA LEU A 195 20.28 -14.96 -8.79
C LEU A 195 18.78 -15.05 -9.15
N GLU A 196 18.42 -16.12 -9.84
CA GLU A 196 17.03 -16.60 -9.92
C GLU A 196 16.69 -17.34 -8.62
N PHE A 197 15.72 -16.84 -7.87
CA PHE A 197 15.07 -17.64 -6.83
C PHE A 197 14.05 -18.55 -7.54
N LYS A 198 14.43 -19.82 -7.69
CA LYS A 198 13.51 -20.90 -8.11
C LYS A 198 12.54 -21.27 -7.00
#